data_AF-A0A8S3QTK7-F1
#
_entry.id   AF-A0A8S3QTK7-F1
#
_cell.length_a   1.000
_cell.length_b   1.000
_cell.length_c   1.000
_cell.angle_alpha   90.00
_cell.angle_beta   90.00
_cell.angle_gamma   90.00
#
_symmetry.space_group_name_H-M   'P 1'
#
loop_
_entity.id
_entity.type
_entity.pdbx_description
1 polymer ?
#
loop_
_entity_poly.entity_id
_entity_poly.type
_entity_poly.pdbx_seq_one_letter_code
_entity_poly.pdbx_strand_id
1 'polypeptide(L)'
;MLRKNGFKKSHIKTFFANGATGINVPGELAHHVHPAAMKLALRYHIQTMCRSPHCVNSLVLYMNSPAKSDGTMYLWDINSDGLAVDAEKYYLKEFKEDISNCQAEYVHVIVDQSFSGNIADAFKNSNDHRNVVVFASGKDHEYAFDDEFTSHWAKANHTTECTWQVQKQIKNKASKSTPESHEGQRGEVRTTIFGAPCHVIPPFSNRELRHDYLGCQSLPTALWIKKLFADKNPWRY
;
A
#
# COMPACT_ATOMS: atom_id res chain seq x y z
N MET A 1 -3.96 -10.11 7.42
CA MET A 1 -4.41 -10.17 6.01
C MET A 1 -3.24 -10.49 5.06
N LEU A 2 -2.23 -9.63 4.93
CA LEU A 2 -1.12 -9.80 3.96
C LEU A 2 -0.49 -11.21 3.96
N ARG A 3 -0.15 -11.75 5.13
CA ARG A 3 0.44 -13.11 5.25
C ARG A 3 -0.46 -14.23 4.75
N LYS A 4 -1.79 -14.10 4.96
CA LYS A 4 -2.77 -15.06 4.44
C LYS A 4 -2.84 -15.02 2.91
N ASN A 5 -2.46 -13.90 2.30
CA ASN A 5 -2.45 -13.66 0.87
C ASN A 5 -1.03 -13.69 0.28
N GLY A 6 -0.14 -14.50 0.85
CA GLY A 6 1.15 -14.85 0.25
C GLY A 6 2.31 -13.87 0.47
N PHE A 7 2.10 -12.78 1.20
CA PHE A 7 3.21 -11.90 1.57
C PHE A 7 4.08 -12.57 2.64
N LYS A 8 5.37 -12.75 2.35
CA LYS A 8 6.34 -13.36 3.29
C LYS A 8 6.55 -12.44 4.49
N LYS A 9 6.60 -13.01 5.71
CA LYS A 9 6.83 -12.27 6.97
C LYS A 9 8.08 -11.36 6.89
N SER A 10 9.15 -11.84 6.26
CA SER A 10 10.40 -11.08 6.08
C SER A 10 10.23 -9.81 5.25
N HIS A 11 9.23 -9.75 4.37
CA HIS A 11 8.94 -8.64 3.46
C HIS A 11 7.82 -7.72 3.98
N ILE A 12 7.29 -7.98 5.17
CA ILE A 12 6.32 -7.11 5.83
C ILE A 12 7.07 -6.33 6.91
N LYS A 13 7.30 -5.04 6.64
CA LYS A 13 7.87 -4.11 7.61
C LYS A 13 6.76 -3.29 8.24
N THR A 14 6.74 -3.25 9.56
CA THR A 14 5.73 -2.53 10.33
C THR A 14 6.42 -1.41 11.10
N PHE A 15 5.94 -0.19 10.94
CA PHE A 15 6.36 0.97 11.72
C PHE A 15 5.22 1.31 12.68
N PHE A 16 5.43 1.12 13.98
CA PHE A 16 4.38 1.23 14.98
C PHE A 16 4.91 1.76 16.31
N ALA A 17 4.21 2.74 16.86
CA ALA A 17 4.50 3.39 18.14
C ALA A 17 5.99 3.73 18.33
N ASN A 18 6.52 3.52 19.54
CA ASN A 18 7.94 3.68 19.86
C ASN A 18 8.80 2.44 19.48
N GLY A 19 8.22 1.42 18.84
CA GLY A 19 8.90 0.18 18.46
C GLY A 19 9.32 -0.72 19.64
N ALA A 20 8.95 -0.40 20.88
CA ALA A 20 9.37 -1.16 22.06
C ALA A 20 8.60 -2.47 22.24
N THR A 21 7.33 -2.51 21.83
CA THR A 21 6.48 -3.69 21.90
C THR A 21 6.27 -4.28 20.52
N GLY A 22 6.72 -5.51 20.33
CA GLY A 22 6.39 -6.29 19.14
C GLY A 22 4.88 -6.50 19.04
N ILE A 23 4.38 -6.73 17.82
CA ILE A 23 2.97 -7.07 17.63
C ILE A 23 2.79 -8.55 17.93
N ASN A 24 2.02 -8.84 18.97
CA ASN A 24 1.66 -10.20 19.34
C ASN A 24 0.51 -10.68 18.45
N VAL A 25 0.79 -11.69 17.63
CA VAL A 25 -0.23 -12.43 16.90
C VAL A 25 -0.44 -13.75 17.64
N PRO A 26 -1.67 -14.12 18.04
CA PRO A 26 -1.93 -15.36 18.74
C PRO A 26 -1.31 -16.57 18.03
N GLY A 27 -0.54 -17.38 18.75
CA GLY A 27 0.14 -18.55 18.22
C GLY A 27 1.48 -18.29 17.52
N GLU A 28 2.04 -17.07 17.60
CA GLU A 28 3.33 -16.73 17.01
C GLU A 28 4.24 -15.93 17.94
N LEU A 29 5.55 -16.03 17.68
CA LEU A 29 6.52 -15.10 18.26
C LEU A 29 6.21 -13.68 17.81
N ALA A 30 6.32 -12.74 18.75
CA ALA A 30 6.13 -11.32 18.54
C ALA A 30 6.80 -10.85 17.25
N HIS A 31 6.04 -10.18 16.38
CA HIS A 31 6.59 -9.61 15.16
C HIS A 31 7.40 -8.36 15.50
N HIS A 32 8.64 -8.31 15.04
CA HIS A 32 9.49 -7.14 15.22
C HIS A 32 8.87 -5.94 14.48
N VAL A 33 8.75 -4.82 15.19
CA VAL A 33 8.27 -3.55 14.65
C VAL A 33 9.37 -2.50 14.72
N HIS A 34 9.35 -1.56 13.80
CA HIS A 34 10.21 -0.39 13.81
C HIS A 34 9.47 0.78 14.49
N PRO A 35 10.18 1.69 15.17
CA PRO A 35 9.55 2.89 15.73
C PRO A 35 8.96 3.76 14.61
N ALA A 36 7.69 4.14 14.73
CA ALA A 36 7.06 5.07 13.79
C ALA A 36 7.61 6.49 13.91
N ALA A 37 8.26 6.83 15.03
CA ALA A 37 8.98 8.09 15.21
C ALA A 37 10.24 8.23 14.32
N MET A 38 10.75 7.13 13.76
CA MET A 38 11.92 7.16 12.87
C MET A 38 11.53 7.55 11.43
N LYS A 39 11.07 8.78 11.24
CA LYS A 39 10.62 9.32 9.95
C LYS A 39 11.61 9.05 8.83
N LEU A 40 12.89 9.38 9.02
CA LEU A 40 13.91 9.19 7.98
C LEU A 40 14.09 7.73 7.58
N ALA A 41 14.02 6.79 8.54
CA ALA A 41 14.13 5.37 8.26
C ALA A 41 12.90 4.84 7.51
N LEU A 42 11.70 5.30 7.89
CA LEU A 42 10.45 5.01 7.18
C LEU A 42 10.54 5.48 5.71
N ARG A 43 10.89 6.75 5.51
CA ARG A 43 11.04 7.35 4.17
C ARG A 43 12.07 6.63 3.33
N TYR A 44 13.27 6.38 3.89
CA TYR A 44 14.33 5.63 3.21
C TYR A 44 13.89 4.23 2.82
N HIS A 45 13.14 3.53 3.69
CA HIS A 45 12.63 2.21 3.38
C HIS A 45 11.66 2.22 2.20
N ILE A 46 10.67 3.13 2.20
CA ILE A 46 9.71 3.28 1.10
C ILE A 46 10.44 3.60 -0.21
N GLN A 47 11.33 4.61 -0.20
CA GLN A 47 12.10 5.00 -1.37
C GLN A 47 12.96 3.84 -1.91
N THR A 48 13.61 3.07 -1.03
CA THR A 48 14.42 1.93 -1.41
C THR A 48 13.58 0.87 -2.13
N MET A 49 12.40 0.56 -1.59
CA MET A 49 11.47 -0.39 -2.21
C MET A 49 10.97 0.10 -3.57
N CYS A 50 10.68 1.40 -3.69
CA CYS A 50 10.21 1.97 -4.95
C CYS A 50 11.30 2.11 -6.01
N ARG A 51 12.55 2.36 -5.64
CA ARG A 51 13.66 2.56 -6.60
C ARG A 51 14.36 1.26 -6.99
N SER A 52 14.20 0.19 -6.22
CA SER A 52 14.87 -1.08 -6.49
C SER A 52 14.19 -1.81 -7.65
N PRO A 53 14.81 -1.86 -8.85
CA PRO A 53 14.16 -2.42 -10.04
C PRO A 53 13.86 -3.90 -9.84
N HIS A 54 12.63 -4.27 -10.18
CA HIS A 54 12.06 -5.63 -10.09
C HIS A 54 12.31 -6.37 -8.76
N CYS A 55 12.54 -5.63 -7.66
CA CYS A 55 12.58 -6.16 -6.31
C CYS A 55 11.16 -6.48 -5.81
N VAL A 56 10.19 -5.68 -6.24
CA VAL A 56 8.81 -5.70 -5.78
C VAL A 56 7.89 -5.71 -7.00
N ASN A 57 7.02 -6.70 -7.11
CA ASN A 57 5.98 -6.70 -8.14
C ASN A 57 4.80 -5.83 -7.68
N SER A 58 4.23 -6.15 -6.51
CA SER A 58 3.20 -5.35 -5.84
C SER A 58 3.73 -4.78 -4.53
N LEU A 59 3.73 -3.45 -4.39
CA LEU A 59 4.03 -2.75 -3.15
C LEU A 59 2.71 -2.37 -2.47
N VAL A 60 2.49 -2.85 -1.25
CA VAL A 60 1.29 -2.51 -0.47
C VAL A 60 1.70 -1.66 0.71
N LEU A 61 1.17 -0.44 0.77
CA LEU A 61 1.34 0.50 1.86
C LEU A 61 0.01 0.61 2.60
N TYR A 62 0.02 0.37 3.90
CA TYR A 62 -1.15 0.53 4.77
C TYR A 62 -0.84 1.58 5.83
N MET A 63 -1.70 2.57 5.97
CA MET A 63 -1.52 3.71 6.87
C MET A 63 -2.79 3.92 7.68
N ASN A 64 -2.65 4.05 9.00
CA ASN A 64 -3.77 4.23 9.92
C ASN A 64 -3.49 5.18 11.09
N SER A 65 -2.51 6.07 10.94
CA SER A 65 -2.24 7.09 11.95
C SER A 65 -3.21 8.27 11.82
N PRO A 66 -3.38 9.09 12.87
CA PRO A 66 -4.14 10.32 12.76
C PRO A 66 -3.56 11.24 11.66
N ALA A 67 -4.43 11.95 10.95
CA ALA A 67 -4.03 12.85 9.88
C ALA A 67 -4.81 14.16 9.92
N LYS A 68 -4.19 15.22 9.40
CA LYS A 68 -4.81 16.53 9.21
C LYS A 68 -5.60 16.59 7.91
N SER A 69 -6.48 17.59 7.80
CA SER A 69 -7.23 17.90 6.58
C SER A 69 -6.37 18.35 5.40
N ASP A 70 -5.07 18.60 5.58
CA ASP A 70 -4.12 18.85 4.48
C ASP A 70 -3.40 17.57 4.01
N GLY A 71 -3.78 16.40 4.54
CA GLY A 71 -3.13 15.12 4.26
C GLY A 71 -1.82 14.88 5.03
N THR A 72 -1.43 15.79 5.93
CA THR A 72 -0.28 15.55 6.82
C THR A 72 -0.61 14.42 7.78
N MET A 73 0.18 13.37 7.75
CA MET A 73 0.04 12.20 8.61
C MET A 73 0.90 12.39 9.86
N TYR A 74 0.34 12.13 11.03
CA TYR A 74 1.11 12.16 12.27
C TYR A 74 1.84 10.82 12.46
N LEU A 75 3.10 10.92 12.87
CA LEU A 75 3.92 9.81 13.32
C LEU A 75 3.83 9.71 14.84
N TRP A 76 4.61 8.81 15.42
CA TRP A 76 4.61 8.61 16.88
C TRP A 76 5.24 9.81 17.60
N ASP A 77 4.51 10.34 18.58
CA ASP A 77 4.97 11.34 19.53
C ASP A 77 5.96 10.68 20.51
N ILE A 78 7.26 10.92 20.30
CA ILE A 78 8.32 10.24 21.05
C ILE A 78 8.56 10.88 22.41
N ASN A 79 8.31 12.19 22.55
CA ASN A 79 8.54 12.94 23.78
C ASN A 79 7.27 13.04 24.64
N SER A 80 6.12 12.60 24.12
CA SER A 80 4.81 12.57 24.77
C SER A 80 4.33 13.95 25.23
N ASP A 81 4.69 15.01 24.49
CA ASP A 81 4.26 16.37 24.79
C ASP A 81 2.92 16.73 24.12
N GLY A 82 2.38 15.87 23.25
CA GLY A 82 1.15 16.08 22.52
C GLY A 82 1.26 17.09 21.38
N LEU A 83 2.48 17.52 21.03
CA LEU A 83 2.77 18.51 19.99
C LEU A 83 3.53 17.85 18.85
N ALA A 84 2.88 17.72 17.69
CA ALA A 84 3.56 17.22 16.51
C ALA A 84 4.57 18.24 15.97
N VAL A 85 5.86 17.96 16.16
CA VAL A 85 6.97 18.68 15.48
C VAL A 85 7.19 18.13 14.06
N ASP A 86 8.02 18.78 13.26
CA ASP A 86 8.17 18.40 11.84
C ASP A 86 8.81 17.01 11.64
N ALA A 87 9.56 16.51 12.63
CA ALA A 87 10.06 15.14 12.66
C ALA A 87 8.94 14.10 12.88
N GLU A 88 7.82 14.52 13.47
CA GLU A 88 6.65 13.69 13.80
C GLU A 88 5.48 13.90 12.83
N LYS A 89 5.71 14.67 11.77
CA LYS A 89 4.78 14.86 10.65
C LYS A 89 5.36 14.19 9.43
N TYR A 90 4.57 13.39 8.74
CA TYR A 90 4.88 12.92 7.40
C TYR A 90 3.95 13.64 6.42
N TYR A 91 4.51 14.61 5.71
CA TYR A 91 3.73 15.45 4.82
C TYR A 91 3.31 14.68 3.57
N LEU A 92 2.12 14.97 3.06
CA LEU A 92 1.64 14.41 1.80
C LEU A 92 2.64 14.64 0.64
N LYS A 93 3.30 15.81 0.61
CA LYS A 93 4.34 16.11 -0.38
C LYS A 93 5.53 15.13 -0.27
N GLU A 94 6.02 14.88 0.94
CA GLU A 94 7.11 13.93 1.17
C GLU A 94 6.69 12.52 0.75
N PHE A 95 5.46 12.12 1.09
CA PHE A 95 4.93 10.82 0.69
C PHE A 95 4.89 10.65 -0.83
N LYS A 96 4.37 11.65 -1.56
CA LYS A 96 4.40 11.66 -3.03
C LYS A 96 5.82 11.54 -3.57
N GLU A 97 6.75 12.35 -3.07
CA GLU A 97 8.16 12.27 -3.47
C GLU A 97 8.74 10.87 -3.26
N ASP A 98 8.42 10.24 -2.13
CA ASP A 98 8.96 8.95 -1.73
C ASP A 98 8.47 7.78 -2.59
N ILE A 99 7.26 7.88 -3.17
CA ILE A 99 6.69 6.87 -4.09
C ILE A 99 6.62 7.32 -5.55
N SER A 100 7.27 8.44 -5.89
CA SER A 100 7.35 8.93 -7.26
C SER A 100 8.16 7.99 -8.16
N ASN A 101 7.68 7.78 -9.39
CA ASN A 101 8.27 6.92 -10.42
C ASN A 101 8.64 5.51 -9.92
N CYS A 102 7.81 4.97 -9.03
CA CYS A 102 8.03 3.69 -8.37
C CYS A 102 8.15 2.56 -9.40
N GLN A 103 9.17 1.71 -9.26
CA GLN A 103 9.51 0.59 -10.15
C GLN A 103 8.67 -0.67 -9.90
N ALA A 104 7.82 -0.67 -8.87
CA ALA A 104 6.84 -1.73 -8.69
C ALA A 104 5.85 -1.76 -9.86
N GLU A 105 5.28 -2.92 -10.19
CA GLU A 105 4.24 -2.98 -11.22
C GLU A 105 2.96 -2.27 -10.75
N TYR A 106 2.64 -2.44 -9.46
CA TYR A 106 1.51 -1.81 -8.79
C TYR A 106 1.90 -1.33 -7.39
N VAL A 107 1.44 -0.14 -7.01
CA VAL A 107 1.53 0.39 -5.65
C VAL A 107 0.12 0.56 -5.12
N HIS A 108 -0.29 -0.29 -4.18
CA HIS A 108 -1.58 -0.17 -3.49
C HIS A 108 -1.39 0.59 -2.18
N VAL A 109 -2.00 1.75 -2.07
CA VAL A 109 -1.98 2.58 -0.87
C VAL A 109 -3.35 2.49 -0.20
N ILE A 110 -3.43 1.83 0.95
CA ILE A 110 -4.65 1.67 1.73
C ILE A 110 -4.57 2.64 2.92
N VAL A 111 -5.46 3.62 2.94
CA VAL A 111 -5.41 4.76 3.84
C VAL A 111 -6.64 4.73 4.75
N ASP A 112 -6.46 4.25 5.97
CA ASP A 112 -7.49 4.29 7.02
C ASP A 112 -7.22 5.44 7.99
N GLN A 113 -7.32 6.66 7.48
CA GLN A 113 -7.00 7.89 8.21
C GLN A 113 -8.11 8.92 8.03
N SER A 114 -8.23 9.84 8.99
CA SER A 114 -9.13 10.98 8.83
C SER A 114 -8.69 11.84 7.65
N PHE A 115 -9.66 12.36 6.89
CA PHE A 115 -9.44 13.17 5.70
C PHE A 115 -8.64 12.43 4.60
N SER A 116 -8.72 11.09 4.57
CA SER A 116 -7.96 10.23 3.65
C SER A 116 -8.25 10.51 2.17
N GLY A 117 -9.39 11.11 1.85
CA GLY A 117 -9.70 11.59 0.50
C GLY A 117 -8.69 12.59 -0.05
N ASN A 118 -8.14 13.48 0.79
CA ASN A 118 -7.07 14.40 0.34
C ASN A 118 -5.83 13.66 -0.13
N ILE A 119 -5.49 12.55 0.53
CA ILE A 119 -4.36 11.72 0.13
C ILE A 119 -4.68 11.06 -1.21
N ALA A 120 -5.89 10.52 -1.39
CA ALA A 120 -6.28 9.87 -2.63
C ALA A 120 -6.34 10.84 -3.82
N ASP A 121 -6.98 12.00 -3.66
CA ASP A 121 -7.06 13.04 -4.69
C ASP A 121 -5.67 13.52 -5.16
N ALA A 122 -4.67 13.50 -4.27
CA ALA A 122 -3.31 13.91 -4.61
C ALA A 122 -2.64 13.03 -5.68
N PHE A 123 -3.12 11.80 -5.89
CA PHE A 123 -2.61 10.86 -6.90
C PHE A 123 -3.47 10.80 -8.16
N LYS A 124 -4.68 11.39 -8.14
CA LYS A 124 -5.61 11.39 -9.25
C LYS A 124 -4.95 11.90 -10.53
N ASN A 125 -4.87 11.04 -11.55
CA ASN A 125 -4.26 11.33 -12.85
C ASN A 125 -2.80 11.81 -12.78
N SER A 126 -2.06 11.48 -11.72
CA SER A 126 -0.67 11.92 -11.58
C SER A 126 0.26 11.16 -12.51
N ASN A 127 1.09 11.90 -13.26
CA ASN A 127 2.09 11.36 -14.18
C ASN A 127 3.31 10.76 -13.47
N ASP A 128 3.66 11.26 -12.28
CA ASP A 128 4.78 10.73 -11.49
C ASP A 128 4.39 9.46 -10.72
N HIS A 129 3.10 9.09 -10.72
CA HIS A 129 2.56 8.02 -9.89
C HIS A 129 1.67 7.08 -10.70
N ARG A 130 2.04 6.82 -11.96
CA ARG A 130 1.18 6.14 -12.95
C ARG A 130 0.61 4.81 -12.43
N ASN A 131 1.43 4.04 -11.72
CA ASN A 131 1.14 2.70 -11.17
C ASN A 131 0.58 2.71 -9.75
N VAL A 132 0.23 3.87 -9.20
CA VAL A 132 -0.29 4.01 -7.83
C VAL A 132 -1.81 4.00 -7.85
N VAL A 133 -2.41 3.20 -6.96
CA VAL A 133 -3.83 3.25 -6.63
C VAL A 133 -3.97 3.50 -5.13
N VAL A 134 -4.78 4.48 -4.78
CA VAL A 134 -5.08 4.84 -3.40
C VAL A 134 -6.52 4.46 -3.07
N PHE A 135 -6.69 3.75 -1.96
CA PHE A 135 -7.97 3.37 -1.37
C PHE A 135 -8.12 4.11 -0.04
N ALA A 136 -8.98 5.11 0.00
CA ALA A 136 -9.25 5.92 1.18
C ALA A 136 -10.47 5.40 1.94
N SER A 137 -10.43 5.50 3.27
CA SER A 137 -11.54 5.12 4.14
C SER A 137 -12.69 6.13 4.10
N GLY A 138 -12.43 7.41 3.82
CA GLY A 138 -13.42 8.47 3.72
C GLY A 138 -13.00 9.59 2.77
N LYS A 139 -13.87 10.58 2.60
CA LYS A 139 -13.60 11.79 1.80
C LYS A 139 -12.63 12.76 2.48
N ASP A 140 -12.26 13.80 1.75
CA ASP A 140 -11.42 14.93 2.18
C ASP A 140 -11.92 15.69 3.43
N HIS A 141 -13.20 15.61 3.76
CA HIS A 141 -13.84 16.26 4.92
C HIS A 141 -14.44 15.28 5.93
N GLU A 142 -14.11 14.00 5.85
CA GLU A 142 -14.65 12.94 6.72
C GLU A 142 -13.58 12.36 7.65
N TYR A 143 -13.99 11.90 8.83
CA TYR A 143 -13.12 11.17 9.74
C TYR A 143 -13.08 9.67 9.40
N ALA A 144 -12.01 8.99 9.80
CA ALA A 144 -11.98 7.53 9.85
C ALA A 144 -12.61 7.05 11.16
N PHE A 145 -13.31 5.91 11.12
CA PHE A 145 -14.07 5.39 12.25
C PHE A 145 -13.67 3.97 12.63
N ASP A 146 -13.17 3.83 13.86
CA ASP A 146 -12.73 2.58 14.48
C ASP A 146 -11.82 1.76 13.54
N ASP A 147 -12.25 0.55 13.19
CA ASP A 147 -11.62 -0.34 12.22
C ASP A 147 -12.61 -0.75 11.11
N GLU A 148 -13.71 0.00 10.87
CA GLU A 148 -14.74 -0.40 9.90
C GLU A 148 -14.11 -0.68 8.52
N PHE A 149 -13.35 0.27 8.00
CA PHE A 149 -12.67 0.16 6.71
C PHE A 149 -11.61 -0.95 6.70
N THR A 150 -10.67 -0.91 7.65
CA THR A 150 -9.60 -1.92 7.76
C THR A 150 -10.13 -3.33 7.94
N SER A 151 -11.19 -3.52 8.73
CA SER A 151 -11.78 -4.84 8.99
C SER A 151 -12.39 -5.46 7.73
N HIS A 152 -13.00 -4.65 6.86
CA HIS A 152 -13.50 -5.14 5.58
C HIS A 152 -12.36 -5.50 4.64
N TRP A 153 -11.35 -4.65 4.50
CA TRP A 153 -10.14 -4.97 3.74
C TRP A 153 -9.47 -6.25 4.26
N ALA A 154 -9.42 -6.46 5.57
CA ALA A 154 -8.81 -7.62 6.18
C ALA A 154 -9.56 -8.93 5.90
N LYS A 155 -10.89 -8.87 5.72
CA LYS A 155 -11.78 -10.01 5.49
C LYS A 155 -12.08 -10.29 4.01
N ALA A 156 -11.77 -9.35 3.11
CA ALA A 156 -12.02 -9.48 1.68
C ALA A 156 -11.23 -10.63 1.03
N ASN A 157 -11.73 -11.11 -0.13
CA ASN A 157 -11.08 -12.19 -0.86
C ASN A 157 -10.05 -11.64 -1.86
N HIS A 158 -8.80 -11.64 -1.42
CA HIS A 158 -7.69 -11.10 -2.20
C HIS A 158 -7.11 -12.05 -3.26
N THR A 159 -7.63 -13.27 -3.43
CA THR A 159 -7.09 -14.20 -4.45
C THR A 159 -7.84 -14.13 -5.78
N THR A 160 -9.11 -13.76 -5.76
CA THR A 160 -9.95 -13.70 -6.97
C THR A 160 -10.57 -12.34 -7.23
N GLU A 161 -10.85 -11.55 -6.18
CA GLU A 161 -11.46 -10.23 -6.34
C GLU A 161 -10.41 -9.19 -6.71
N CYS A 162 -10.78 -8.28 -7.61
CA CYS A 162 -9.93 -7.13 -7.90
C CYS A 162 -9.96 -6.15 -6.71
N THR A 163 -8.86 -5.44 -6.47
CA THR A 163 -8.79 -4.42 -5.41
C THR A 163 -9.86 -3.33 -5.53
N TRP A 164 -10.20 -2.89 -6.75
CA TRP A 164 -11.30 -1.93 -6.96
C TRP A 164 -12.67 -2.48 -6.56
N GLN A 165 -12.89 -3.80 -6.69
CA GLN A 165 -14.14 -4.43 -6.28
C GLN A 165 -14.25 -4.52 -4.78
N VAL A 166 -13.14 -4.86 -4.11
CA VAL A 166 -13.06 -4.80 -2.65
C VAL A 166 -13.48 -3.40 -2.19
N GLN A 167 -12.89 -2.34 -2.74
CA GLN A 167 -13.26 -0.97 -2.40
C GLN A 167 -14.75 -0.67 -2.68
N LYS A 168 -15.28 -1.07 -3.83
CA LYS A 168 -16.70 -0.88 -4.17
C LYS A 168 -17.63 -1.59 -3.19
N GLN A 169 -17.28 -2.81 -2.77
CA GLN A 169 -18.06 -3.54 -1.78
C GLN A 169 -18.03 -2.83 -0.41
N ILE A 170 -16.89 -2.27 -0.02
CA ILE A 170 -16.77 -1.51 1.23
C ILE A 170 -17.61 -0.24 1.14
N LYS A 171 -17.53 0.52 0.05
CA LYS A 171 -18.36 1.71 -0.17
C LYS A 171 -19.86 1.45 -0.04
N ASN A 172 -20.33 0.27 -0.46
CA ASN A 172 -21.74 -0.11 -0.35
C ASN A 172 -22.16 -0.57 1.05
N LYS A 173 -21.20 -0.88 1.93
CA LYS A 173 -21.43 -1.43 3.28
C LYS A 173 -21.06 -0.45 4.39
N ALA A 174 -20.13 0.46 4.12
CA ALA A 174 -19.66 1.46 5.07
C ALA A 174 -20.81 2.39 5.44
N SER A 175 -20.94 2.63 6.75
CA SER A 175 -22.05 3.39 7.32
C SER A 175 -21.61 4.71 7.92
N LYS A 176 -20.34 4.83 8.31
CA LYS A 176 -19.82 5.97 9.06
C LYS A 176 -19.02 6.97 8.21
N SER A 177 -18.47 6.53 7.09
CA SER A 177 -17.68 7.34 6.15
C SER A 177 -17.96 6.89 4.72
N THR A 178 -17.47 7.66 3.74
CA THR A 178 -17.64 7.39 2.32
C THR A 178 -16.30 6.98 1.69
N PRO A 179 -15.99 5.67 1.64
CA PRO A 179 -14.77 5.20 1.01
C PRO A 179 -14.68 5.61 -0.47
N GLU A 180 -13.49 6.02 -0.89
CA GLU A 180 -13.20 6.40 -2.27
C GLU A 180 -11.85 5.86 -2.73
N SER A 181 -11.62 5.93 -4.03
CA SER A 181 -10.36 5.47 -4.61
C SER A 181 -9.98 6.32 -5.79
N HIS A 182 -8.70 6.63 -5.87
CA HIS A 182 -8.11 7.42 -6.93
C HIS A 182 -6.84 6.75 -7.44
N GLU A 183 -6.60 6.89 -8.73
CA GLU A 183 -5.52 6.21 -9.42
C GLU A 183 -4.65 7.24 -10.15
N GLY A 184 -3.38 6.88 -10.30
CA GLY A 184 -2.48 7.56 -11.21
C GLY A 184 -2.87 7.36 -12.67
N GLN A 185 -2.07 7.95 -13.56
CA GLN A 185 -2.38 8.01 -15.00
C GLN A 185 -2.59 6.65 -15.69
N ARG A 186 -2.06 5.53 -15.16
CA ARG A 186 -2.22 4.21 -15.81
C ARG A 186 -3.68 3.76 -15.85
N GLY A 187 -4.47 4.14 -14.85
CA GLY A 187 -5.89 3.77 -14.72
C GLY A 187 -6.14 2.27 -14.51
N GLU A 188 -7.34 2.00 -14.00
CA GLU A 188 -8.00 0.74 -13.63
C GLU A 188 -7.05 -0.41 -13.27
N VAL A 189 -6.67 -0.48 -11.99
CA VAL A 189 -5.94 -1.63 -11.46
C VAL A 189 -6.88 -2.84 -11.36
N ARG A 190 -6.97 -3.62 -12.45
CA ARG A 190 -7.74 -4.88 -12.53
C ARG A 190 -6.95 -6.08 -12.01
N THR A 191 -6.31 -5.89 -10.86
CA THR A 191 -5.53 -6.93 -10.20
C THR A 191 -5.97 -7.16 -8.77
N THR A 192 -5.60 -8.33 -8.26
CA THR A 192 -5.57 -8.61 -6.82
C THR A 192 -4.51 -7.75 -6.12
N ILE A 193 -4.52 -7.77 -4.79
CA ILE A 193 -3.57 -7.01 -3.96
C ILE A 193 -2.10 -7.39 -4.18
N PHE A 194 -1.84 -8.57 -4.74
CA PHE A 194 -0.50 -9.07 -5.07
C PHE A 194 -0.20 -9.03 -6.58
N GLY A 195 -1.06 -8.37 -7.37
CA GLY A 195 -0.80 -8.10 -8.80
C GLY A 195 -1.24 -9.20 -9.77
N ALA A 196 -2.00 -10.21 -9.33
CA ALA A 196 -2.55 -11.20 -10.25
C ALA A 196 -3.79 -10.66 -10.97
N PRO A 197 -4.04 -11.04 -12.24
CA PRO A 197 -5.29 -10.74 -12.91
C PRO A 197 -6.48 -11.32 -12.12
N CYS A 198 -7.54 -10.53 -11.96
CA CYS A 198 -8.79 -10.98 -11.36
C CYS A 198 -9.77 -11.53 -12.43
N HIS A 199 -10.79 -12.29 -11.99
CA HIS A 199 -11.82 -12.91 -12.84
C HIS A 199 -11.31 -13.79 -14.00
N VAL A 200 -10.15 -14.41 -13.83
CA VAL A 200 -9.64 -15.38 -14.81
C VAL A 200 -10.50 -16.64 -14.79
N ILE A 201 -10.83 -17.17 -15.97
CA ILE A 201 -11.59 -18.40 -16.15
C ILE A 201 -10.74 -19.38 -16.98
N PRO A 202 -10.34 -20.55 -16.44
CA PRO A 202 -10.58 -21.00 -15.06
C PRO A 202 -9.78 -20.18 -14.03
N PRO A 203 -10.25 -20.07 -12.77
CA PRO A 203 -9.51 -19.38 -11.71
C PRO A 203 -8.14 -20.02 -11.48
N PHE A 204 -7.13 -19.21 -11.17
CA PHE A 204 -5.82 -19.72 -10.79
C PHE A 204 -5.92 -20.63 -9.56
N SER A 205 -5.26 -21.78 -9.65
CA SER A 205 -5.03 -22.65 -8.51
C SER A 205 -4.10 -21.97 -7.49
N ASN A 206 -4.16 -22.42 -6.24
CA ASN A 206 -3.22 -21.98 -5.21
C ASN A 206 -1.75 -22.25 -5.59
N ARG A 207 -1.49 -23.27 -6.42
CA ARG A 207 -0.14 -23.59 -6.90
C ARG A 207 0.34 -22.56 -7.92
N GLU A 208 -0.50 -22.18 -8.88
CA GLU A 208 -0.20 -21.15 -9.88
C GLU A 208 -0.03 -19.79 -9.21
N LEU A 209 -0.94 -19.39 -8.31
CA LEU A 209 -0.78 -18.13 -7.56
C LEU A 209 0.56 -18.09 -6.81
N ARG A 210 0.93 -19.18 -6.14
CA ARG A 210 2.21 -19.28 -5.40
C ARG A 210 3.44 -19.25 -6.29
N HIS A 211 3.34 -19.74 -7.52
CA HIS A 211 4.44 -19.81 -8.45
C HIS A 211 4.60 -18.48 -9.22
N ASP A 212 3.49 -17.92 -9.71
CA ASP A 212 3.46 -16.85 -10.70
C ASP A 212 3.21 -15.45 -10.12
N TYR A 213 2.79 -15.34 -8.85
CA TYR A 213 2.44 -14.03 -8.28
C TYR A 213 2.86 -13.82 -6.82
N LEU A 214 2.85 -14.86 -5.98
CA LEU A 214 3.16 -14.72 -4.56
C LEU A 214 4.67 -14.89 -4.26
N GLY A 215 5.27 -13.85 -3.70
CA GLY A 215 6.68 -13.83 -3.27
C GLY A 215 7.63 -13.26 -4.30
N CYS A 216 8.92 -13.10 -3.93
CA CYS A 216 9.95 -12.70 -4.88
C CYS A 216 10.13 -13.81 -5.92
N GLN A 217 9.81 -13.50 -7.17
CA GLN A 217 10.18 -14.34 -8.29
C GLN A 217 11.68 -14.22 -8.49
N SER A 218 12.41 -15.32 -8.31
CA SER A 218 13.74 -15.44 -8.89
C SER A 218 13.57 -15.55 -10.40
N LEU A 219 13.32 -14.44 -11.08
CA LEU A 219 13.32 -14.44 -12.54
C LEU A 219 14.75 -14.83 -12.97
N PRO A 220 14.91 -15.80 -13.90
CA PRO A 220 16.19 -16.06 -14.54
C PRO A 220 16.79 -14.77 -15.10
N THR A 221 18.11 -14.59 -15.01
CA THR A 221 18.81 -13.38 -15.47
C THR A 221 18.47 -13.00 -16.91
N ALA A 222 18.18 -13.99 -17.78
CA ALA A 222 17.73 -13.75 -19.15
C ALA A 222 16.36 -13.03 -19.24
N LEU A 223 15.43 -13.33 -18.33
CA LEU A 223 14.14 -12.65 -18.24
C LEU A 223 14.30 -11.24 -17.64
N TRP A 224 15.24 -11.05 -16.71
CA TRP A 224 15.62 -9.71 -16.23
C TRP A 224 16.16 -8.84 -17.37
N ILE A 225 17.10 -9.38 -18.14
CA ILE A 225 17.69 -8.72 -19.31
C ILE A 225 16.60 -8.33 -20.31
N LYS A 226 15.67 -9.25 -20.62
CA LYS A 226 14.56 -8.98 -21.55
C LYS A 226 13.62 -7.89 -21.03
N LYS A 227 13.30 -7.86 -19.74
CA LYS A 227 12.44 -6.81 -19.15
C LYS A 227 13.14 -5.45 -19.15
N LEU A 228 14.42 -5.41 -18.78
CA LEU A 228 15.26 -4.21 -18.86
C LEU A 228 15.38 -3.62 -20.27
N PHE A 229 15.40 -4.47 -21.30
CA PHE A 229 15.45 -4.04 -22.71
C PHE A 229 14.07 -3.72 -23.29
N ALA A 230 12.98 -4.25 -22.72
CA ALA A 230 11.62 -3.89 -23.12
C ALA A 230 11.25 -2.48 -22.67
N ASP A 231 11.62 -2.08 -21.45
CA ASP A 231 11.36 -0.74 -20.90
C ASP A 231 12.19 0.37 -21.56
N LYS A 232 13.24 0.01 -22.31
CA LYS A 232 14.08 0.94 -23.08
C LYS A 232 13.68 1.10 -24.54
N ASN A 233 12.61 0.47 -24.99
CA ASN A 233 12.18 0.55 -26.39
C ASN A 233 11.07 1.60 -26.56
N PRO A 234 11.36 2.80 -27.11
CA PRO A 234 10.37 3.87 -27.26
C PRO A 234 9.37 3.61 -28.43
N TRP A 235 9.28 2.39 -28.93
CA TRP A 235 8.53 2.03 -30.17
C TRP A 235 7.54 0.88 -29.98
N ARG A 236 6.83 0.82 -28.85
CA ARG A 236 5.67 -0.06 -28.72
C ARG A 236 4.42 0.76 -28.42
N TYR A 237 3.76 1.15 -29.52
CA TYR A 237 2.34 1.49 -29.58
C TYR A 237 1.49 0.21 -29.50
#